data_AF-A0A8T7H9M9-F1
#
_entry.id   AF-A0A8T7H9M9-F1
#
_cell.length_a   1.000
_cell.length_b   1.000
_cell.length_c   1.000
_cell.angle_alpha   90.00
_cell.angle_beta   90.00
_cell.angle_gamma   90.00
#
_symmetry.space_group_name_H-M   'P 1'
#
loop_
_entity.id
_entity.type
_entity.pdbx_description
1 polymer ?
#
loop_
_entity_poly.entity_id
_entity_poly.type
_entity_poly.pdbx_seq_one_letter_code
_entity_poly.pdbx_strand_id
1 'polypeptide(L)'
;MLKKPESMNEVVYFTRRAVDDGKIMAWAFKDMCPECGKGLMGKPVEKGKVKIRAKEYVCPECNHTVEKNEYEETLTLSVEYTCPKCRFEGEAEIPFKRKSFQGVKSFVFECEKCSEKIPITKKMKGIKEK
;
A
#
# COMPACT_ATOMS: atom_id res chain seq x y z
N MET A 1 1.27 -3.87 17.26
CA MET A 1 0.16 -2.93 17.02
C MET A 1 0.66 -1.86 16.08
N LEU A 2 0.24 -1.91 14.82
CA LEU A 2 0.70 -1.02 13.76
C LEU A 2 0.03 0.35 13.87
N LYS A 3 0.78 1.43 13.62
CA LYS A 3 0.22 2.80 13.59
C LYS A 3 -0.77 2.90 12.42
N LYS A 4 -2.02 3.21 12.72
CA LYS A 4 -3.07 3.44 11.72
C LYS A 4 -3.00 4.88 11.19
N PRO A 5 -3.29 5.11 9.91
CA PRO A 5 -3.37 6.46 9.37
C PRO A 5 -4.62 7.16 9.91
N GLU A 6 -4.47 8.42 10.32
CA GLU A 6 -5.61 9.26 10.73
C GLU A 6 -6.24 9.97 9.52
N SER A 7 -5.45 10.16 8.46
CA SER A 7 -5.88 10.79 7.22
C SER A 7 -5.37 10.09 5.96
N MET A 8 -6.16 10.18 4.88
CA MET A 8 -5.75 9.78 3.53
C MET A 8 -4.56 10.61 3.00
N ASN A 9 -4.28 11.76 3.63
CA ASN A 9 -3.14 12.60 3.26
C ASN A 9 -1.80 12.05 3.75
N GLU A 10 -1.79 11.14 4.72
CA GLU A 10 -0.56 10.55 5.28
C GLU A 10 -0.09 9.33 4.50
N VAL A 11 -0.93 8.77 3.62
CA VAL A 11 -0.71 7.48 2.97
C VAL A 11 -0.60 7.62 1.46
N VAL A 12 0.23 6.77 0.86
CA VAL A 12 0.31 6.61 -0.60
C VAL A 12 -0.73 5.61 -1.10
N TYR A 13 -1.12 4.68 -0.21
CA TYR A 13 -2.02 3.58 -0.51
C TYR A 13 -2.82 3.24 0.73
N PHE A 14 -4.10 3.01 0.52
CA PHE A 14 -5.02 2.53 1.54
C PHE A 14 -6.05 1.61 0.89
N THR A 15 -6.33 0.49 1.53
CA THR A 15 -7.43 -0.39 1.17
C THR A 15 -8.03 -1.00 2.43
N ARG A 16 -9.35 -1.12 2.45
CA ARG A 16 -10.10 -1.87 3.46
C ARG A 16 -11.14 -2.71 2.74
N ARG A 17 -11.07 -4.02 2.87
CA ARG A 17 -11.95 -4.96 2.16
C ARG A 17 -12.19 -6.25 2.93
N ALA A 18 -13.31 -6.89 2.64
CA ALA A 18 -13.50 -8.30 2.95
C ALA A 18 -12.80 -9.18 1.90
N VAL A 19 -12.31 -10.34 2.33
CA VAL A 19 -11.78 -11.41 1.48
C VAL A 19 -12.35 -12.70 2.04
N ASP A 20 -13.34 -13.28 1.35
CA ASP A 20 -14.15 -14.41 1.83
C ASP A 20 -14.69 -14.14 3.25
N ASP A 21 -14.44 -15.05 4.20
CA ASP A 21 -14.79 -14.89 5.63
C ASP A 21 -13.80 -14.01 6.41
N GLY A 22 -12.78 -13.49 5.74
CA GLY A 22 -11.73 -12.64 6.30
C GLY A 22 -11.92 -11.15 6.01
N LYS A 23 -11.09 -10.33 6.65
CA LYS A 23 -11.03 -8.87 6.47
C LYS A 23 -9.58 -8.46 6.32
N ILE A 24 -9.33 -7.47 5.47
CA ILE A 24 -7.98 -6.94 5.26
C ILE A 24 -8.07 -5.41 5.25
N MET A 25 -7.27 -4.78 6.09
CA MET A 25 -6.95 -3.37 6.06
C MET A 25 -5.47 -3.24 5.76
N ALA A 26 -5.09 -2.54 4.69
CA ALA A 26 -3.69 -2.35 4.35
C ALA A 26 -3.42 -0.90 3.96
N TRP A 27 -2.29 -0.37 4.41
CA TRP A 27 -1.88 1.00 4.18
C TRP A 27 -0.36 1.11 4.05
N ALA A 28 0.09 2.09 3.28
CA ALA A 28 1.50 2.48 3.19
C ALA A 28 1.59 3.98 3.43
N PHE A 29 2.37 4.37 4.43
CA PHE A 29 2.61 5.78 4.75
C PHE A 29 3.45 6.45 3.66
N LYS A 30 3.34 7.78 3.58
CA LYS A 30 4.28 8.60 2.84
C LYS A 30 5.55 8.76 3.66
N ASP A 31 6.68 8.61 3.01
CA ASP A 31 7.97 8.97 3.59
C ASP A 31 8.17 10.49 3.60
N MET A 32 8.94 10.95 4.59
CA MET A 32 9.50 12.29 4.59
C MET A 32 10.44 12.46 3.40
N CYS A 33 10.52 13.68 2.89
CA CYS A 33 11.41 14.00 1.79
C CYS A 33 12.87 13.69 2.16
N PRO A 34 13.58 12.87 1.36
CA PRO A 34 14.96 12.50 1.65
C PRO A 34 15.93 13.68 1.52
N GLU A 35 15.57 14.74 0.79
CA GLU A 35 16.40 15.91 0.58
C GLU A 35 16.26 16.95 1.71
N CYS A 36 15.03 17.33 2.08
CA CYS A 36 14.81 18.39 3.06
C CYS A 36 14.32 17.91 4.43
N GLY A 37 13.78 16.70 4.55
CA GLY A 37 13.20 16.17 5.79
C GLY A 37 11.96 16.90 6.33
N LYS A 38 11.43 17.91 5.61
CA LYS A 38 10.34 18.78 6.10
C LYS A 38 8.96 18.37 5.61
N GLY A 39 8.86 17.94 4.35
CA GLY A 39 7.59 17.63 3.69
C GLY A 39 7.39 16.15 3.45
N LEU A 40 6.14 15.69 3.49
CA LEU A 40 5.78 14.34 3.02
C LEU A 40 5.80 14.30 1.49
N MET A 41 6.48 13.29 0.95
CA MET A 41 6.53 13.07 -0.50
C MET A 41 5.12 12.74 -1.03
N GLY A 42 4.73 13.34 -2.15
CA GLY A 42 3.38 13.20 -2.69
C GLY A 42 3.36 13.29 -4.21
N LYS A 43 2.24 12.91 -4.84
CA LYS A 43 2.09 13.15 -6.27
C LYS A 43 2.02 14.66 -6.55
N PRO A 44 2.56 15.12 -7.68
CA PRO A 44 2.52 16.53 -8.04
C PRO A 44 1.08 17.05 -8.11
N VAL A 45 0.88 18.28 -7.65
CA VAL A 45 -0.41 18.98 -7.68
C VAL A 45 -0.38 20.00 -8.80
N GLU A 46 -1.18 19.78 -9.83
CA GLU A 46 -1.33 20.68 -10.97
C GLU A 46 -2.70 21.38 -10.88
N LYS A 47 -2.71 22.72 -10.82
CA LYS A 47 -3.96 23.52 -10.74
C LYS A 47 -4.88 23.09 -9.57
N GLY A 48 -4.29 22.83 -8.42
CA GLY A 48 -5.01 22.37 -7.21
C GLY A 48 -5.51 20.92 -7.29
N LYS A 49 -5.18 20.17 -8.35
CA LYS A 49 -5.57 18.77 -8.51
C LYS A 49 -4.35 17.87 -8.49
N VAL A 50 -4.42 16.81 -7.69
CA VAL A 50 -3.37 15.78 -7.66
C VAL A 50 -3.31 15.09 -9.02
N LYS A 51 -2.12 15.05 -9.63
CA LYS A 51 -1.87 14.33 -10.88
C LYS A 51 -1.89 12.82 -10.62
N ILE A 52 -3.09 12.23 -10.70
CA ILE A 52 -3.34 10.82 -10.33
C ILE A 52 -2.38 9.84 -11.06
N ARG A 53 -2.04 10.14 -12.31
CA ARG A 53 -1.16 9.34 -13.19
C ARG A 53 0.28 9.87 -13.27
N ALA A 54 0.76 10.55 -12.23
CA ALA A 54 2.15 10.98 -12.17
C ALA A 54 3.12 9.78 -12.20
N LYS A 55 4.26 9.99 -12.85
CA LYS A 55 5.39 9.04 -12.90
C LYS A 55 6.45 9.34 -11.83
N GLU A 56 6.20 10.34 -11.00
CA GLU A 56 7.13 10.85 -10.00
C GLU A 56 6.36 11.32 -8.76
N TYR A 57 7.06 11.33 -7.63
CA TYR A 57 6.65 11.98 -6.40
C TYR A 57 7.47 13.25 -6.20
N VAL A 58 6.83 14.32 -5.73
CA VAL A 58 7.39 15.66 -5.58
C VAL A 58 7.23 16.12 -4.14
N CYS A 59 8.27 16.79 -3.61
CA CYS A 59 8.24 17.38 -2.28
C CYS A 59 7.54 18.72 -2.35
N PRO A 60 6.51 18.98 -1.54
CA PRO A 60 5.87 20.30 -1.53
C PRO A 60 6.77 21.41 -0.95
N GLU A 61 7.79 21.07 -0.15
CA GLU A 61 8.66 22.03 0.54
C GLU A 61 9.89 22.47 -0.29
N CYS A 62 10.55 21.52 -0.96
CA CYS A 62 11.80 21.79 -1.70
C CYS A 62 11.72 21.45 -3.20
N ASN A 63 10.58 20.96 -3.70
CA ASN A 63 10.40 20.50 -5.08
C ASN A 63 11.30 19.33 -5.51
N HIS A 64 11.93 18.62 -4.57
CA HIS A 64 12.62 17.37 -4.86
C HIS A 64 11.70 16.38 -5.57
N THR A 65 12.20 15.73 -6.61
CA THR A 65 11.45 14.75 -7.40
C THR A 65 12.11 13.38 -7.36
N VAL A 66 11.32 12.34 -7.07
CA VAL A 66 11.74 10.94 -7.08
C VAL A 66 10.88 10.14 -8.06
N GLU A 67 11.49 9.24 -8.83
CA GLU A 67 10.75 8.38 -9.76
C GLU A 67 9.77 7.50 -9.00
N LYS A 68 8.61 7.23 -9.60
CA LYS A 68 7.53 6.52 -8.93
C LYS A 68 7.95 5.15 -8.43
N ASN A 69 8.64 4.35 -9.25
CA ASN A 69 9.01 3.01 -8.83
C ASN A 69 10.08 3.05 -7.73
N GLU A 70 11.10 3.90 -7.87
CA GLU A 70 12.14 4.10 -6.85
C GLU A 70 11.54 4.51 -5.50
N TYR A 71 10.62 5.48 -5.50
CA TYR A 71 9.93 5.90 -4.29
C TYR A 71 9.02 4.80 -3.73
N GLU A 72 8.20 4.15 -4.55
CA GLU A 72 7.30 3.09 -4.08
C GLU A 72 8.06 1.86 -3.55
N GLU A 73 9.30 1.62 -3.98
CA GLU A 73 10.15 0.54 -3.48
C GLU A 73 10.75 0.80 -2.08
N THR A 74 10.84 2.06 -1.62
CA THR A 74 11.28 2.38 -0.25
C THR A 74 10.19 2.16 0.79
N LEU A 75 8.93 2.10 0.35
CA LEU A 75 7.77 2.08 1.25
C LEU A 75 7.47 0.68 1.78
N THR A 76 6.96 0.66 3.01
CA THR A 76 6.43 -0.54 3.66
C THR A 76 4.91 -0.50 3.64
N LEU A 77 4.31 -1.63 3.29
CA LEU A 77 2.87 -1.87 3.39
C LEU A 77 2.57 -2.57 4.71
N SER A 78 1.92 -1.85 5.60
CA SER A 78 1.34 -2.34 6.85
C SER A 78 -0.02 -2.97 6.54
N VAL A 79 -0.27 -4.16 7.08
CA VAL A 79 -1.48 -4.95 6.85
C VAL A 79 -2.01 -5.44 8.19
N GLU A 80 -3.26 -5.12 8.49
CA GLU A 80 -4.06 -5.72 9.55
C GLU A 80 -5.09 -6.64 8.89
N TYR A 81 -5.09 -7.92 9.25
CA TYR A 81 -5.92 -8.91 8.57
C TYR A 81 -6.55 -9.92 9.53
N THR A 82 -7.75 -10.36 9.17
CA THR A 82 -8.38 -11.57 9.67
C THR A 82 -8.24 -12.62 8.58
N CYS A 83 -7.51 -13.70 8.86
CA CYS A 83 -7.27 -14.77 7.91
C CYS A 83 -8.60 -15.43 7.48
N PRO A 84 -8.89 -15.55 6.18
CA PRO A 84 -10.12 -16.17 5.71
C PRO A 84 -10.20 -17.67 6.04
N LYS A 85 -9.06 -18.37 6.15
CA LYS A 85 -9.05 -19.81 6.45
C LYS A 85 -9.11 -20.15 7.93
N CYS A 86 -8.25 -19.55 8.74
CA CYS A 86 -8.12 -19.91 10.17
C CYS A 86 -8.75 -18.88 11.12
N ARG A 87 -9.35 -17.79 10.59
CA ARG A 87 -9.97 -16.68 11.35
C ARG A 87 -9.05 -16.00 12.36
N PHE A 88 -7.74 -16.19 12.21
CA PHE A 88 -6.75 -15.53 13.04
C PHE A 88 -6.65 -14.05 12.67
N GLU A 89 -6.65 -13.19 13.68
CA GLU A 89 -6.38 -11.76 13.54
C GLU A 89 -4.89 -11.52 13.74
N GLY A 90 -4.24 -10.94 12.74
CA GLY A 90 -2.82 -10.71 12.74
C GLY A 90 -2.46 -9.40 12.05
N GLU A 91 -1.20 -9.02 12.24
CA GLU A 91 -0.57 -7.88 11.60
C GLU A 91 0.57 -8.41 10.71
N ALA A 92 0.85 -7.75 9.59
CA ALA A 92 1.97 -8.08 8.72
C ALA A 92 2.52 -6.81 8.09
N GLU A 93 3.85 -6.78 7.91
CA GLU A 93 4.54 -5.72 7.18
C GLU A 93 5.27 -6.35 6.01
N ILE A 94 4.97 -5.88 4.80
CA ILE A 94 5.61 -6.34 3.57
C ILE A 94 6.08 -5.15 2.75
N PRO A 95 7.10 -5.30 1.88
CA PRO A 95 7.49 -4.23 0.98
C PRO A 95 6.31 -3.78 0.10
N PHE A 96 6.20 -2.49 -0.22
CA PHE A 96 5.17 -1.93 -1.10
C PHE A 96 5.41 -2.28 -2.58
N LYS A 97 5.67 -3.56 -2.87
CA LYS A 97 5.95 -4.08 -4.21
C LYS A 97 4.88 -5.08 -4.61
N ARG A 98 4.18 -4.77 -5.71
CA ARG A 98 3.18 -5.69 -6.27
C ARG A 98 3.86 -6.81 -7.04
N LYS A 99 3.53 -8.06 -6.69
CA LYS A 99 3.97 -9.25 -7.42
C LYS A 99 2.82 -9.79 -8.27
N SER A 100 3.15 -10.53 -9.32
CA SER A 100 2.14 -11.25 -10.11
C SER A 100 1.70 -12.48 -9.32
N PHE A 101 0.44 -12.53 -8.92
CA PHE A 101 -0.17 -13.66 -8.23
C PHE A 101 -1.42 -14.09 -8.98
N GLN A 102 -1.43 -15.33 -9.48
CA GLN A 102 -2.54 -15.89 -10.27
C GLN A 102 -3.00 -14.95 -11.41
N GLY A 103 -2.05 -14.38 -12.15
CA GLY A 103 -2.30 -13.46 -13.28
C GLY A 103 -2.74 -12.04 -12.90
N VAL A 104 -2.80 -11.71 -11.60
CA VAL A 104 -3.18 -10.39 -11.09
C VAL A 104 -2.03 -9.79 -10.28
N LYS A 105 -1.70 -8.51 -10.54
CA LYS A 105 -0.75 -7.77 -9.70
C LYS A 105 -1.37 -7.50 -8.33
N SER A 106 -0.77 -8.08 -7.29
CA SER A 106 -1.29 -8.06 -5.93
C SER A 106 -0.13 -7.92 -4.94
N PHE A 107 -0.42 -7.38 -3.75
CA PHE A 107 0.49 -7.55 -2.61
C PHE A 107 0.18 -8.90 -1.99
N VAL A 108 1.18 -9.74 -1.74
CA VAL A 108 0.97 -11.08 -1.18
C VAL A 108 1.69 -11.14 0.14
N PHE A 109 0.96 -11.45 1.20
CA PHE A 109 1.50 -11.72 2.52
C PHE A 109 1.07 -13.12 2.97
N GLU A 110 1.76 -13.66 3.96
CA GLU A 110 1.50 -14.98 4.51
C GLU A 110 0.87 -14.84 5.90
N CYS A 111 -0.14 -15.66 6.17
CA CYS A 111 -0.73 -15.69 7.51
C CYS A 111 0.26 -16.30 8.52
N GLU A 112 0.49 -15.64 9.65
CA GLU A 112 1.44 -16.09 10.68
C GLU A 112 1.08 -17.46 11.26
N LYS A 113 -0.21 -17.80 11.31
CA LYS A 113 -0.70 -19.04 11.94
C LYS A 113 -0.80 -20.24 10.99
N CYS A 114 -1.27 -20.02 9.76
CA CYS A 114 -1.54 -21.10 8.81
C CYS A 114 -0.68 -21.06 7.53
N SER A 115 0.20 -20.06 7.42
CA SER A 115 1.07 -19.83 6.25
C SER A 115 0.33 -19.69 4.92
N GLU A 116 -0.98 -19.44 4.96
CA GLU A 116 -1.79 -19.20 3.76
C GLU A 116 -1.37 -17.89 3.10
N LYS A 117 -1.16 -17.92 1.78
CA LYS A 117 -0.82 -16.74 0.98
C LYS A 117 -2.07 -15.94 0.65
N ILE A 118 -2.18 -14.75 1.22
CA ILE A 118 -3.35 -13.89 1.06
C ILE A 118 -3.01 -12.74 0.10
N PRO A 119 -3.62 -12.70 -1.10
CA PRO A 119 -3.38 -11.62 -2.06
C PRO A 119 -4.30 -10.41 -1.82
N ILE A 120 -3.69 -9.24 -1.69
CA ILE A 120 -4.37 -7.94 -1.71
C ILE A 120 -4.46 -7.45 -3.16
N THR A 121 -5.55 -7.81 -3.83
CA THR A 121 -5.81 -7.37 -5.21
C THR A 121 -6.40 -5.95 -5.25
N LYS A 122 -6.34 -5.30 -6.43
CA LYS A 122 -7.10 -4.06 -6.67
C LYS A 122 -8.60 -4.37 -6.59
N LYS A 123 -9.40 -3.50 -5.95
CA LYS A 123 -10.85 -3.65 -5.63
C LYS A 123 -11.77 -4.21 -6.73
N MET A 124 -11.36 -4.16 -8.01
CA MET A 124 -12.15 -4.59 -9.18
C MET A 124 -11.54 -5.76 -9.96
N LYS A 125 -10.42 -6.36 -9.51
CA LYS A 125 -9.85 -7.56 -10.13
C LYS A 125 -10.11 -8.75 -9.20
N GLY A 126 -11.15 -9.51 -9.52
CA GLY A 126 -11.26 -10.89 -9.06
C GLY A 126 -10.05 -11.66 -9.56
N ILE A 127 -9.57 -12.59 -8.75
CA ILE A 127 -8.59 -13.55 -9.22
C ILE A 127 -9.30 -14.39 -10.29
N LYS A 128 -8.70 -14.52 -11.47
CA LYS A 128 -9.25 -15.42 -12.48
C LYS A 128 -8.94 -16.83 -11.99
N GLU A 129 -9.90 -17.47 -11.35
CA GLU A 129 -9.90 -18.92 -11.22
C GLU A 129 -9.79 -19.48 -12.64
N LYS A 130 -8.85 -20.41 -12.84
CA LYS A 130 -8.58 -21.06 -14.11
C LYS A 130 -9.23 -22.44 -14.10
#